data_AF-A0A4R3XPQ6-F1
#
_entry.id   AF-A0A4R3XPQ6-F1
#
_cell.length_a   1.000
_cell.length_b   1.000
_cell.length_c   1.000
_cell.angle_alpha   90.00
_cell.angle_beta   90.00
_cell.angle_gamma   90.00
#
_symmetry.space_group_name_H-M   'P 1'
#
loop_
_entity.id
_entity.type
_entity.pdbx_description
1 polymer ?
#
loop_
_entity_poly.entity_id
_entity_poly.type
_entity_poly.pdbx_seq_one_letter_code
_entity_poly.pdbx_strand_id
1 'polypeptide(L)' 'MPKSSDENIYTITAFRHRYGLPAREARQIFDSFGPRRADLDAFMAAYLNPAGVEHWVMDVSSIRSSP' A
#
# COMPACT_ATOMS: atom_id res chain seq x y z
N MET A 1 -19.81 20.69 -15.66
CA MET A 1 -19.52 19.23 -15.66
C MET A 1 -18.67 18.93 -14.43
N PRO A 2 -19.19 18.33 -13.35
CA PRO A 2 -18.30 17.82 -12.31
C PRO A 2 -17.58 16.60 -12.88
N LYS A 3 -16.26 16.71 -13.08
CA LYS A 3 -15.43 15.58 -13.49
C LYS A 3 -15.42 14.56 -12.36
N SER A 4 -16.01 13.41 -12.65
CA SER A 4 -15.93 12.11 -11.99
C SER A 4 -14.99 12.05 -10.78
N SER A 5 -15.57 12.09 -9.58
CA SER A 5 -14.89 11.81 -8.31
C SER A 5 -14.43 10.33 -8.18
N ASP A 6 -14.71 9.51 -9.19
CA ASP A 6 -14.42 8.06 -9.22
C ASP A 6 -13.04 7.72 -9.81
N GLU A 7 -12.42 8.62 -10.58
CA GLU A 7 -11.08 8.39 -11.17
C GLU A 7 -9.94 8.44 -10.13
N ASN A 8 -10.26 8.87 -8.90
CA ASN A 8 -9.30 9.12 -7.84
C ASN A 8 -9.24 8.00 -6.77
N ILE A 9 -9.87 6.86 -7.04
CA ILE A 9 -9.83 5.68 -6.16
C ILE A 9 -9.27 4.47 -6.90
N TYR A 10 -8.34 3.76 -6.26
CA TYR A 10 -7.94 2.44 -6.67
C TYR A 10 -8.97 1.42 -6.19
N THR A 11 -9.19 0.38 -6.99
CA THR A 11 -9.67 -0.90 -6.46
C THR A 11 -8.47 -1.67 -5.88
N ILE A 12 -8.71 -2.50 -4.87
CA ILE A 12 -7.66 -3.31 -4.26
C ILE A 12 -6.91 -4.17 -5.30
N THR A 13 -7.62 -4.69 -6.30
CA THR A 13 -7.04 -5.48 -7.39
C THR A 13 -6.13 -4.62 -8.27
N ALA A 14 -6.55 -3.40 -8.62
CA ALA A 14 -5.75 -2.47 -9.42
C ALA A 14 -4.49 -2.02 -8.66
N PHE A 15 -4.64 -1.69 -7.37
CA PHE A 15 -3.52 -1.34 -6.50
C PHE A 15 -2.50 -2.48 -6.39
N ARG A 16 -2.99 -3.71 -6.16
CA ARG A 16 -2.16 -4.91 -6.11
C ARG A 16 -1.38 -5.14 -7.41
N HIS A 17 -2.06 -5.07 -8.55
CA HIS A 17 -1.42 -5.28 -9.85
C HIS A 17 -0.41 -4.18 -10.20
N ARG A 18 -0.69 -2.93 -9.82
CA ARG A 18 0.17 -1.78 -10.10
C ARG A 18 1.53 -1.89 -9.42
N TYR A 19 1.56 -2.32 -8.16
CA TYR A 19 2.79 -2.39 -7.37
C TYR A 19 3.31 -3.81 -7.15
N GLY A 20 2.65 -4.82 -7.73
CA GLY A 20 3.07 -6.23 -7.59
C GLY A 20 2.99 -6.76 -6.16
N LEU A 21 2.09 -6.23 -5.33
CA LEU A 21 1.99 -6.57 -3.92
C LEU A 21 1.33 -7.93 -3.68
N PRO A 22 1.66 -8.63 -2.57
CA PRO A 22 0.89 -9.79 -2.13
C PRO A 22 -0.53 -9.38 -1.74
N ALA A 23 -1.51 -10.26 -1.95
CA ALA A 23 -2.92 -9.97 -1.70
C ALA A 23 -3.20 -9.54 -0.24
N ARG A 24 -2.49 -10.12 0.72
CA ARG A 24 -2.60 -9.79 2.15
C ARG A 24 -2.08 -8.38 2.43
N GLU A 25 -0.92 -8.05 1.89
CA GLU A 25 -0.26 -6.76 2.12
C GLU A 25 -1.02 -5.62 1.44
N ALA A 26 -1.44 -5.84 0.19
CA ALA A 26 -2.33 -4.92 -0.52
C ALA A 26 -3.63 -4.69 0.27
N ARG A 27 -4.21 -5.73 0.88
CA ARG A 27 -5.41 -5.59 1.73
C ARG A 27 -5.15 -4.76 2.98
N GLN A 28 -4.02 -4.98 3.66
CA GLN A 28 -3.70 -4.21 4.87
C GLN A 28 -3.48 -2.72 4.55
N ILE A 29 -2.72 -2.41 3.50
CA ILE A 29 -2.48 -1.02 3.09
C ILE A 29 -3.80 -0.36 2.68
N PHE A 30 -4.61 -1.07 1.90
CA PHE A 30 -5.90 -0.56 1.43
C PHE A 30 -6.93 -0.38 2.57
N ASP A 31 -6.87 -1.19 3.62
CA ASP A 31 -7.72 -1.05 4.81
C ASP A 31 -7.26 0.13 5.68
N SER A 32 -5.95 0.31 5.85
CA SER A 32 -5.37 1.40 6.65
C SER A 32 -5.48 2.79 6.00
N PHE A 33 -5.22 2.89 4.69
CA PHE A 33 -5.21 4.18 3.97
C PHE A 33 -6.49 4.43 3.18
N GLY A 34 -7.30 3.41 2.95
CA GLY A 34 -8.49 3.48 2.13
C GLY A 34 -8.19 3.41 0.62
N PRO A 35 -9.24 3.52 -0.22
CA PRO A 35 -9.13 3.33 -1.65
C PRO A 35 -8.51 4.51 -2.40
N ARG A 36 -8.11 5.60 -1.73
CA ARG A 36 -7.68 6.82 -2.42
C ARG A 36 -6.37 6.62 -3.16
N ARG A 37 -6.41 6.93 -4.45
CA ARG A 37 -5.28 6.75 -5.35
C ARG A 37 -4.09 7.61 -4.94
N ALA A 38 -4.31 8.88 -4.63
CA ALA A 38 -3.25 9.81 -4.21
C ALA A 38 -2.53 9.36 -2.92
N ASP A 39 -3.28 8.95 -1.90
CA ASP A 39 -2.72 8.47 -0.62
C ASP A 39 -1.92 7.18 -0.80
N LEU A 40 -2.48 6.22 -1.57
CA LEU A 40 -1.81 4.96 -1.87
C LEU A 40 -0.55 5.14 -2.71
N ASP A 41 -0.56 6.03 -3.72
CA ASP A 41 0.61 6.35 -4.54
C ASP A 41 1.70 7.03 -3.70
N ALA A 42 1.33 7.98 -2.84
CA ALA A 42 2.26 8.67 -1.94
C ALA A 42 2.90 7.71 -0.92
N PHE A 43 2.10 6.82 -0.33
CA PHE A 43 2.60 5.76 0.55
C PHE A 43 3.57 4.84 -0.19
N MET A 44 3.19 4.34 -1.37
CA MET A 44 4.04 3.44 -2.14
C MET A 44 5.33 4.11 -2.63
N ALA A 45 5.29 5.40 -2.96
CA ALA A 45 6.47 6.17 -3.31
C ALA A 45 7.47 6.25 -2.14
N ALA A 46 6.98 6.41 -0.91
CA ALA A 46 7.79 6.38 0.30
C ALA A 46 8.25 4.97 0.68
N TYR A 47 7.40 3.96 0.49
CA TYR A 47 7.69 2.55 0.77
C TYR A 47 8.75 1.96 -0.17
N LEU A 48 8.69 2.30 -1.47
CA LEU A 48 9.63 1.80 -2.49
C LEU A 48 10.95 2.58 -2.54
N ASN A 49 11.02 3.79 -1.97
CA ASN A 49 12.26 4.55 -1.81
C ASN A 49 12.68 4.62 -0.33
N PRO A 50 13.28 3.53 0.20
CA PRO A 50 13.68 3.45 1.61
C PRO A 50 14.91 4.30 1.98
N ALA A 51 15.55 4.99 1.02
CA ALA A 51 16.71 5.85 1.29
C ALA A 51 16.42 7.02 2.27
N GLY A 52 15.16 7.25 2.65
CA GLY A 52 14.76 8.17 3.72
C GLY A 52 13.90 7.55 4.83
N VAL A 53 13.68 6.23 4.85
CA VAL A 53 12.73 5.56 5.78
C VAL A 53 13.35 4.28 6.35
N GLU A 54 14.45 4.42 7.11
CA GLU A 54 15.10 3.32 7.83
C GLU A 54 14.31 2.82 9.06
N HIS A 55 12.97 2.91 9.10
CA HIS A 55 12.22 2.68 10.34
C HIS A 55 10.96 1.81 10.27
N TRP A 56 10.44 1.40 9.10
CA TRP A 56 9.13 0.73 9.05
C TRP A 56 9.14 -0.75 8.63
N VAL A 57 10.30 -1.35 8.37
CA VAL A 57 10.42 -2.77 7.97
C VAL A 57 11.10 -3.62 9.07
N MET A 58 10.74 -3.40 10.32
CA MET A 58 11.12 -4.31 11.42
C MET A 58 9.97 -4.50 12.42
N ASP A 59 8.80 -5.00 12.00
CA ASP A 59 7.90 -5.69 12.93
C ASP A 59 6.86 -6.63 12.28
N VAL A 60 7.20 -7.34 11.19
CA VAL A 60 6.29 -8.38 10.66
C VAL A 60 6.95 -9.72 10.33
N SER A 61 8.20 -9.89 10.75
CA SER A 61 8.96 -11.14 10.53
C SER A 61 9.25 -11.91 11.83
N SER A 62 8.89 -11.40 13.01
CA SER A 62 9.26 -12.03 14.29
C SER A 62 8.23 -13.02 14.86
N ILE A 63 7.08 -13.22 14.20
CA ILE A 63 6.00 -14.12 14.68
C ILE A 63 5.81 -15.36 13.80
N ARG A 64 6.89 -16.10 13.50
CA ARG A 64 6.85 -17.55 13.21
C ARG A 64 8.22 -18.06 12.84
N SER A 65 9.04 -18.35 13.84
CA SER A 65 9.98 -19.47 13.85
C SER A 65 10.49 -19.62 15.28
N SER A 66 9.76 -20.41 16.06
CA SER A 66 10.24 -20.99 17.31
C SER A 66 10.63 -22.46 17.03
N PRO A 67 11.61 -22.99 17.77
CA PRO A 67 12.48 -24.12 17.39
C PRO A 67 11.79 -25.48 17.28
#